data_AF-A0A7L2DSW8-F1
#
_entry.id   AF-A0A7L2DSW8-F1
#
_cell.length_a   1.000
_cell.length_b   1.000
_cell.length_c   1.000
_cell.angle_alpha   90.00
_cell.angle_beta   90.00
_cell.angle_gamma   90.00
#
_symmetry.space_group_name_H-M   'P 1'
#
loop_
_entity.id
_entity.type
_entity.pdbx_description
1 polymer ?
#
loop_
_entity_poly.entity_id
_entity_poly.type
_entity_poly.pdbx_seq_one_letter_code
_entity_poly.pdbx_strand_id
1 'polypeptide(L)'
;FGIPSDETFVITTTNRKEITEDNFSELVHDGVTLYLLQSVDQMLLLATKERIDFLPHYDTLVKSGMYEYYASEGQNPLPFALAELIDNSLSATSQNTGIRSIEIKLV
;
A
#
# COMPACT_ATOMS: atom_id res chain seq x y z
N PHE A 1 -0.60 -28.49 19.03
CA PHE A 1 0.06 -27.92 20.23
C PHE A 1 0.12 -28.87 21.41
N GLY A 2 -0.67 -29.95 21.47
CA GLY A 2 -0.57 -30.92 22.59
C GLY A 2 -0.94 -30.31 23.95
N ILE A 3 -1.76 -29.25 23.92
CA ILE A 3 -2.21 -28.52 25.11
C ILE A 3 -3.36 -29.31 25.73
N PRO A 4 -3.29 -29.64 27.03
CA PRO A 4 -4.38 -30.27 27.77
C PRO A 4 -5.67 -29.43 27.74
N SER A 5 -6.83 -30.07 27.77
CA SER A 5 -8.13 -29.37 27.72
C SER A 5 -8.47 -28.58 28.99
N ASP A 6 -7.77 -28.85 30.08
CA ASP A 6 -7.87 -28.17 31.37
C ASP A 6 -6.89 -27.00 31.52
N GLU A 7 -5.99 -26.79 30.54
CA GLU A 7 -5.09 -25.63 30.53
C GLU A 7 -5.84 -24.38 30.07
N THR A 8 -5.85 -23.34 30.92
CA THR A 8 -6.44 -22.04 30.58
C THR A 8 -5.46 -21.23 29.73
N PHE A 9 -5.85 -20.95 28.50
CA PHE A 9 -5.15 -20.04 27.60
C PHE A 9 -6.15 -19.14 26.88
N VAL A 10 -5.65 -18.07 26.29
CA VAL A 10 -6.40 -17.15 25.44
C VAL A 10 -5.74 -17.05 24.07
N ILE A 11 -6.56 -16.82 23.05
CA ILE A 11 -6.10 -16.47 21.70
C ILE A 11 -6.36 -14.99 21.52
N THR A 12 -5.36 -14.22 21.09
CA THR A 12 -5.52 -12.79 20.84
C THR A 12 -4.99 -12.39 19.47
N THR A 13 -5.48 -11.29 18.94
CA THR A 13 -4.82 -10.54 17.87
C THR A 13 -3.48 -9.96 18.34
N THR A 14 -2.69 -9.41 17.42
CA THR A 14 -1.42 -8.70 17.72
C THR A 14 -1.61 -7.45 18.59
N ASN A 15 -2.82 -6.87 18.61
CA ASN A 15 -3.21 -5.76 19.50
C ASN A 15 -3.91 -6.19 20.81
N ARG A 16 -3.78 -7.46 21.22
CA ARG A 16 -4.32 -8.03 22.48
C ARG A 16 -5.85 -8.04 22.58
N LYS A 17 -6.58 -8.04 21.46
CA LYS A 17 -8.03 -8.30 21.47
C LYS A 17 -8.25 -9.81 21.54
N GLU A 18 -8.90 -10.27 22.61
CA GLU A 18 -9.24 -11.68 22.79
C GLU A 18 -10.26 -12.15 21.75
N ILE A 19 -10.01 -13.33 21.19
CA ILE A 19 -10.90 -13.99 20.24
C ILE A 19 -11.96 -14.75 21.02
N THR A 20 -13.22 -14.44 20.74
CA THR A 20 -14.40 -15.10 21.33
C THR A 20 -15.30 -15.62 20.22
N GLU A 21 -16.31 -16.43 20.57
CA GLU A 21 -17.30 -16.90 19.60
C GLU A 21 -18.02 -15.73 18.88
N ASP A 22 -18.32 -14.65 19.62
CA ASP A 22 -19.04 -13.49 19.09
C ASP A 22 -18.26 -12.69 18.05
N ASN A 23 -16.92 -12.67 18.15
CA ASN A 23 -16.07 -11.82 17.31
C ASN A 23 -15.18 -12.61 16.33
N PHE A 24 -15.23 -13.94 16.36
CA PHE A 24 -14.37 -14.81 15.57
C PHE A 24 -14.39 -14.48 14.08
N SER A 25 -15.58 -14.35 13.48
CA SER A 25 -15.73 -14.08 12.04
C SER A 25 -15.27 -12.68 11.62
N GLU A 26 -15.25 -11.73 12.55
CA GLU A 26 -14.78 -10.36 12.29
C GLU A 26 -13.25 -10.29 12.36
N LEU A 27 -12.67 -10.96 13.36
CA LEU A 27 -11.26 -10.80 13.71
C LEU A 27 -10.34 -11.83 13.07
N VAL A 28 -10.84 -13.02 12.76
CA VAL A 28 -10.06 -14.10 12.14
C VAL A 28 -10.34 -14.12 10.64
N HIS A 29 -9.51 -13.39 9.90
CA HIS A 29 -9.54 -13.32 8.44
C HIS A 29 -8.18 -13.71 7.84
N ASP A 30 -8.11 -13.81 6.51
CA ASP A 30 -6.86 -14.18 5.83
C ASP A 30 -5.73 -13.18 6.13
N GLY A 31 -4.52 -13.71 6.32
CA GLY A 31 -3.33 -12.92 6.60
C GLY A 31 -3.11 -12.45 8.03
N VAL A 32 -4.06 -12.65 8.97
CA VAL A 32 -3.88 -12.22 10.37
C VAL A 32 -2.83 -13.04 11.11
N THR A 33 -2.11 -12.39 12.03
CA THR A 33 -1.25 -13.07 13.01
C THR A 33 -1.97 -13.12 14.36
N LEU A 34 -2.03 -14.29 14.98
CA LEU A 34 -2.64 -14.50 16.30
C LEU A 34 -1.59 -14.94 17.32
N TYR A 35 -1.81 -14.59 18.58
CA TYR A 35 -1.04 -15.06 19.73
C TYR A 35 -1.80 -16.09 20.53
N LEU A 36 -1.06 -17.04 21.07
CA LEU A 36 -1.50 -17.97 22.11
C LEU A 36 -0.81 -17.57 23.41
N LEU A 37 -1.59 -17.18 24.42
CA LEU A 37 -1.11 -16.62 25.69
C LEU A 37 -1.83 -17.27 26.90
N GLN A 38 -1.26 -17.18 28.09
CA GLN A 38 -1.88 -17.60 29.36
C GLN A 38 -2.91 -16.59 29.86
N SER A 39 -2.74 -15.30 29.55
CA SER A 39 -3.71 -14.24 29.83
C SER A 39 -3.54 -13.11 28.81
N VAL A 40 -4.58 -12.29 28.62
CA VAL A 40 -4.61 -11.21 27.61
C VAL A 40 -3.43 -10.24 27.77
N ASP A 41 -3.06 -9.92 29.01
CA ASP A 41 -1.98 -8.97 29.35
C ASP A 41 -0.62 -9.63 29.57
N GLN A 42 -0.46 -10.93 29.27
CA GLN A 42 0.81 -11.63 29.45
C GLN A 42 1.96 -10.87 28.76
N MET A 43 3.07 -10.64 29.46
CA MET A 43 4.25 -10.02 28.87
C MET A 43 4.80 -10.90 27.73
N LEU A 44 5.08 -10.29 26.57
CA LEU A 44 5.77 -10.99 25.49
C LEU A 44 7.25 -11.15 25.87
N LEU A 45 7.63 -12.37 26.26
CA LEU A 45 9.01 -12.72 26.62
C LEU A 45 9.96 -12.68 25.42
N LEU A 46 9.40 -12.84 24.21
CA LEU A 46 10.13 -12.80 22.95
C LEU A 46 9.33 -11.96 21.94
N ALA A 47 10.05 -11.23 21.10
CA ALA A 47 9.44 -10.51 19.98
C ALA A 47 8.87 -11.49 18.95
N THR A 48 7.73 -11.14 18.38
CA THR A 48 7.05 -11.88 17.32
C THR A 48 7.26 -11.17 15.98
N LYS A 49 6.91 -11.84 14.87
CA LYS A 49 6.93 -11.27 13.53
C LYS A 49 5.53 -11.35 12.95
N GLU A 50 4.89 -10.20 12.81
CA GLU A 50 3.60 -10.09 12.14
C GLU A 50 3.83 -9.93 10.63
N ARG A 51 3.17 -10.76 9.83
CA ARG A 51 3.21 -10.63 8.38
C ARG A 51 2.28 -9.49 7.96
N ILE A 52 2.77 -8.62 7.08
CA ILE A 52 1.98 -7.56 6.45
C ILE A 52 2.23 -7.52 4.95
N ASP A 53 1.22 -7.07 4.20
CA ASP A 53 1.36 -6.68 2.81
C ASP A 53 1.18 -5.14 2.73
N PHE A 54 2.16 -4.44 2.18
CA PHE A 54 2.19 -2.97 2.08
C PHE A 54 2.35 -2.53 0.63
N LEU A 55 1.55 -3.13 -0.26
CA LEU A 55 1.52 -2.74 -1.66
C LEU A 55 1.14 -1.25 -1.76
N PRO A 56 1.86 -0.44 -2.57
CA PRO A 56 1.47 0.95 -2.81
C PRO A 56 0.00 1.03 -3.23
N HIS A 57 -0.75 1.91 -2.57
CA HIS A 57 -2.15 2.13 -2.93
C HIS A 57 -2.24 2.61 -4.39
N TYR A 58 -3.31 2.28 -5.11
CA TYR A 58 -3.44 2.68 -6.53
C TYR A 58 -3.38 4.20 -6.73
N ASP A 59 -3.66 4.98 -5.68
CA ASP A 59 -3.47 6.42 -5.64
C ASP A 59 -2.03 6.87 -5.92
N THR A 60 -1.04 6.01 -5.68
CA THR A 60 0.35 6.26 -6.10
C THR A 60 0.44 6.58 -7.59
N LEU A 61 -0.46 6.03 -8.42
CA LEU A 61 -0.57 6.36 -9.85
C LEU A 61 -1.71 7.34 -10.13
N VAL A 62 -2.91 7.12 -9.57
CA VAL A 62 -4.08 7.98 -9.89
C VAL A 62 -3.87 9.42 -9.43
N LYS A 63 -3.17 9.62 -8.31
CA LYS A 63 -2.88 10.94 -7.73
C LYS A 63 -1.44 11.39 -7.99
N SER A 64 -0.68 10.69 -8.84
CA SER A 64 0.75 10.94 -9.03
C SER A 64 1.06 12.36 -9.51
N GLY A 65 0.16 12.99 -10.28
CA GLY A 65 0.32 14.35 -10.79
C GLY A 65 -0.57 15.40 -10.13
N MET A 66 -1.42 15.02 -9.16
CA MET A 66 -2.49 15.90 -8.65
C MET A 66 -1.95 17.11 -7.88
N TYR A 67 -0.78 17.00 -7.28
CA TYR A 67 -0.17 18.04 -6.44
C TYR A 67 1.20 18.51 -6.93
N GLU A 68 1.64 18.05 -8.10
CA GLU A 68 3.00 18.32 -8.60
C GLU A 68 3.09 19.61 -9.43
N TYR A 69 2.02 19.94 -10.16
CA TYR A 69 2.02 21.06 -11.12
C TYR A 69 1.40 22.32 -10.50
N TYR A 70 2.17 23.05 -9.68
CA TYR A 70 1.73 24.31 -9.09
C TYR A 70 2.05 25.51 -9.99
N ALA A 71 1.19 26.52 -9.96
CA ALA A 71 1.42 27.77 -10.68
C ALA A 71 2.51 28.60 -9.98
N SER A 72 3.48 29.10 -10.75
CA SER A 72 4.54 29.98 -10.27
C SER A 72 4.86 31.02 -11.36
N GLU A 73 5.37 32.18 -10.95
CA GLU A 73 5.82 33.25 -11.87
C GLU A 73 4.75 33.69 -12.90
N GLY A 74 3.46 33.59 -12.54
CA GLY A 74 2.34 33.91 -13.43
C GLY A 74 2.08 32.88 -14.54
N GLN A 75 2.73 31.72 -14.52
CA GLN A 75 2.58 30.67 -15.52
C GLN A 75 1.49 29.65 -15.12
N ASN A 76 0.69 29.24 -16.10
CA ASN A 76 -0.23 28.11 -15.96
C ASN A 76 0.60 26.81 -16.09
N PRO A 77 0.49 25.86 -15.15
CA PRO A 77 1.36 24.69 -15.14
C PRO A 77 0.85 23.51 -16.00
N LEU A 78 -0.36 23.60 -16.59
CA LEU A 78 -0.91 22.54 -17.46
C LEU A 78 0.03 22.15 -18.64
N PRO A 79 0.70 23.07 -19.34
CA PRO A 79 1.64 22.71 -20.40
C PRO A 79 2.84 21.87 -19.91
N PHE A 80 3.19 21.90 -18.62
CA PHE A 80 4.29 21.11 -18.08
C PHE A 80 3.95 19.62 -18.06
N ALA A 81 2.70 19.26 -17.75
CA ALA A 81 2.25 17.87 -17.87
C ALA A 81 2.32 17.37 -19.33
N LEU A 82 2.03 18.23 -20.32
CA LEU A 82 2.19 17.89 -21.73
C LEU A 82 3.67 17.77 -22.12
N ALA A 83 4.54 18.61 -21.57
CA ALA A 83 5.97 18.57 -21.82
C ALA A 83 6.59 17.23 -21.44
N GLU A 84 6.17 16.63 -20.31
CA GLU A 84 6.65 15.29 -19.93
C GLU A 84 6.28 14.21 -20.96
N LEU A 85 5.10 14.30 -21.59
CA LEU A 85 4.70 13.40 -22.67
C LEU A 85 5.52 13.64 -23.94
N ILE A 86 5.87 14.90 -24.23
CA ILE A 86 6.76 15.27 -25.34
C ILE A 86 8.17 14.72 -25.07
N ASP A 87 8.69 14.82 -23.85
CA ASP A 87 10.02 14.32 -23.48
C ASP A 87 10.11 12.80 -23.68
N ASN A 88 9.08 12.06 -23.30
CA ASN A 88 8.96 10.63 -23.59
C ASN A 88 8.99 10.36 -25.10
N SER A 89 8.24 11.14 -25.88
CA SER A 89 8.17 11.01 -27.34
C SER A 89 9.49 11.38 -28.02
N LEU A 90 10.22 12.36 -27.48
CA LEU A 90 11.55 12.72 -27.92
C LEU A 90 12.52 11.56 -27.65
N SER A 91 12.54 11.00 -26.44
CA SER A 91 13.38 9.84 -26.11
C SER A 91 13.12 8.67 -27.07
N ALA A 92 11.84 8.33 -27.26
CA ALA A 92 11.41 7.23 -28.11
C ALA A 92 11.80 7.39 -29.60
N THR A 93 11.86 8.62 -30.10
CA THR A 93 12.14 8.91 -31.53
C THR A 93 13.60 9.29 -31.80
N SER A 94 14.48 9.21 -30.81
CA SER A 94 15.87 9.67 -30.90
C SER A 94 16.70 8.98 -31.98
N GLN A 95 16.36 7.75 -32.36
CA GLN A 95 17.06 6.94 -33.36
C GLN A 95 16.36 6.90 -34.72
N ASN A 96 15.32 7.71 -34.93
CA ASN A 96 14.68 7.77 -36.23
C ASN A 96 15.67 8.29 -37.27
N THR A 97 15.80 7.55 -38.38
CA THR A 97 16.63 7.95 -39.52
C THR A 97 15.99 9.06 -40.35
N GLY A 98 14.68 9.27 -40.21
CA GLY A 98 13.89 10.33 -40.85
C GLY A 98 13.34 11.34 -39.85
N ILE A 99 12.32 12.09 -40.28
CA ILE A 99 11.69 13.14 -39.46
C ILE A 99 11.10 12.54 -38.17
N ARG A 100 11.29 13.25 -37.05
CA ARG A 100 10.68 12.94 -35.75
C ARG A 100 9.39 13.75 -35.62
N SER A 101 8.25 13.11 -35.89
CA SER A 101 6.94 13.73 -35.73
C SER A 101 6.36 13.42 -34.36
N ILE A 102 5.91 14.46 -33.64
CA ILE A 102 5.25 14.35 -32.34
C ILE A 102 3.97 15.19 -32.44
N GLU A 103 2.81 14.55 -32.33
CA GLU A 103 1.51 15.19 -32.49
C GLU A 103 0.72 15.16 -31.17
N ILE A 104 0.18 16.30 -30.75
CA ILE A 104 -0.79 16.39 -29.66
C ILE A 104 -2.14 16.69 -30.27
N LYS A 105 -3.11 15.78 -30.07
CA LYS A 105 -4.49 15.94 -30.53
C LYS A 105 -5.40 16.13 -29.33
N LEU A 106 -6.04 17.29 -29.24
CA LEU A 106 -7.06 17.60 -28.25
C LEU A 106 -8.41 17.28 -28.87
N VAL A 107 -9.08 16.26 -28.35
CA VAL A 107 -10.44 15.84 -28.75
C VAL A 107 -11.51 16.50 -27.89
#